data_AF-A0A2I1P7Y6-F1
#
_entry.id   AF-A0A2I1P7Y6-F1
#
_cell.length_a   1.000
_cell.length_b   1.000
_cell.length_c   1.000
_cell.angle_alpha   90.00
_cell.angle_beta   90.00
_cell.angle_gamma   90.00
#
_symmetry.space_group_name_H-M   'P 1'
#
loop_
_entity.id
_entity.type
_entity.pdbx_description
1 polymer ?
#
loop_
_entity_poly.entity_id
_entity_poly.type
_entity_poly.pdbx_seq_one_letter_code
_entity_poly.pdbx_strand_id
1 'polypeptide(L)'
;VIQGRASLRRVLDWHAATDHLPQDVAVTIGQEVLTRGSDGSPRSGSSFRRLLGRRVRQAETADRAAARARRTTAIAGRGSWARAGQDGTGSLTVVGEATRVAGAWSRLDNAARRAKAAGDARTLGQLRSDLHLDLLLVGQLPDHPNTGA
;
A
#
# COMPACT_ATOMS: atom_id res chain seq x y z
N VAL A 1 -4.18 9.49 -32.84
CA VAL A 1 -3.17 10.19 -33.67
C VAL A 1 -3.26 11.68 -33.39
N ILE A 2 -2.27 12.24 -32.70
CA ILE A 2 -2.22 13.67 -32.34
C ILE A 2 -1.94 14.44 -33.64
N GLN A 3 -2.97 15.04 -34.25
CA GLN A 3 -2.76 15.88 -35.43
C GLN A 3 -1.91 17.08 -35.03
N GLY A 4 -0.67 17.07 -35.53
CA GLY A 4 0.40 17.93 -35.08
C GLY A 4 0.07 19.42 -35.17
N ARG A 5 0.22 20.10 -34.03
CA ARG A 5 0.85 21.44 -33.86
C ARG A 5 0.76 21.86 -32.38
N ALA A 6 1.11 20.98 -31.45
CA ALA A 6 1.48 21.42 -30.10
C ALA A 6 2.91 22.00 -30.17
N SER A 7 3.17 23.13 -29.51
CA SER A 7 4.53 23.66 -29.48
C SER A 7 5.45 22.71 -28.72
N LEU A 8 6.70 22.54 -29.20
CA LEU A 8 7.71 21.70 -28.54
C LEU A 8 7.83 22.02 -27.05
N ARG A 9 7.82 23.32 -26.70
CA ARG A 9 7.86 23.77 -25.30
C ARG A 9 6.74 23.17 -24.44
N ARG A 10 5.51 23.09 -24.96
CA ARG A 10 4.36 22.50 -24.23
C ARG A 10 4.47 21.00 -24.08
N VAL A 11 5.03 20.32 -25.08
CA VAL A 11 5.28 18.88 -25.01
C VAL A 11 6.31 18.60 -23.92
N LEU A 12 7.40 19.38 -23.86
CA LEU A 12 8.40 19.26 -22.80
C LEU A 12 7.85 19.61 -21.42
N ASP A 13 7.05 20.69 -21.30
CA ASP A 13 6.39 21.06 -20.04
C ASP A 13 5.41 20.00 -19.55
N TRP A 14 4.62 19.40 -20.46
CA TRP A 14 3.75 18.29 -20.14
C TRP A 14 4.54 17.08 -19.67
N HIS A 15 5.55 16.64 -20.45
CA HIS A 15 6.38 15.49 -20.12
C HIS A 15 7.01 15.64 -18.74
N ALA A 16 7.68 16.77 -18.47
CA ALA A 16 8.32 17.03 -17.19
C ALA A 16 7.33 17.09 -16.02
N ALA A 17 6.09 17.54 -16.27
CA ALA A 17 5.06 17.61 -15.23
C ALA A 17 4.34 16.28 -14.97
N THR A 18 4.55 15.27 -15.82
CA THR A 18 3.85 13.98 -15.73
C THR A 18 4.79 12.78 -15.69
N ASP A 19 6.11 12.97 -15.60
CA ASP A 19 7.09 11.86 -15.67
C ASP A 19 6.96 10.85 -14.53
N HIS A 20 6.46 11.30 -13.37
CA HIS A 20 6.22 10.51 -12.17
C HIS A 20 4.86 9.82 -12.17
N LEU A 21 4.01 10.12 -13.15
CA LEU A 21 2.68 9.53 -13.27
C LEU A 21 2.72 8.28 -14.15
N PRO A 22 1.79 7.32 -13.94
CA PRO A 22 1.61 6.21 -14.87
C PRO A 22 1.41 6.69 -16.32
N GLN A 23 1.98 5.95 -17.28
CA GLN A 23 2.04 6.36 -18.69
C GLN A 23 0.66 6.61 -19.29
N ASP A 24 -0.34 5.80 -18.96
CA ASP A 24 -1.73 5.95 -19.38
C ASP A 24 -2.33 7.26 -18.88
N VAL A 25 -2.11 7.59 -17.61
CA VAL A 25 -2.54 8.86 -16.99
C VAL A 25 -1.84 10.05 -17.65
N ALA A 26 -0.53 9.97 -17.86
CA ALA A 26 0.24 11.00 -18.53
C ALA A 26 -0.30 11.26 -19.95
N VAL A 27 -0.58 10.21 -20.73
CA VAL A 27 -1.16 10.29 -22.08
C VAL A 27 -2.54 10.95 -22.04
N THR A 28 -3.42 10.56 -21.11
CA THR A 28 -4.74 11.20 -20.96
C THR A 28 -4.60 12.69 -20.68
N ILE A 29 -3.74 13.07 -19.72
CA ILE A 29 -3.47 14.49 -19.43
C ILE A 29 -2.98 15.20 -20.69
N GLY A 30 -2.05 14.57 -21.43
CA GLY A 30 -1.50 15.09 -22.68
C GLY A 30 -2.57 15.38 -23.73
N GLN A 31 -3.50 14.43 -23.93
CA GLN A 31 -4.63 14.59 -24.86
C GLN A 31 -5.51 15.78 -24.49
N GLU A 32 -5.73 16.01 -23.20
CA GLU A 32 -6.60 17.10 -22.75
C GLU A 32 -5.92 18.48 -22.72
N VAL A 33 -4.60 18.53 -22.46
CA VAL A 33 -3.86 19.81 -22.29
C VAL A 33 -3.22 20.29 -23.59
N LEU A 34 -2.88 19.37 -24.50
CA LEU A 34 -2.25 19.69 -25.78
C LEU A 34 -3.26 19.92 -26.90
N THR A 35 -4.53 19.57 -26.71
CA THR A 35 -5.62 19.95 -27.63
C THR A 35 -5.94 21.44 -27.56
N ARG A 36 -6.39 22.00 -28.69
CA ARG A 36 -6.75 23.43 -28.80
C ARG A 36 -7.94 23.79 -27.90
N GLY A 37 -8.20 25.09 -27.74
CA GLY A 37 -9.45 25.56 -27.13
C GLY A 37 -10.68 25.03 -27.89
N SER A 38 -11.85 25.06 -27.26
CA SER A 38 -13.13 24.66 -27.86
C SER A 38 -13.50 25.47 -29.12
N ASP A 39 -12.86 26.62 -29.32
CA ASP A 39 -12.97 27.56 -30.45
C ASP A 39 -11.90 27.31 -31.54
N GLY A 40 -11.06 26.29 -31.42
CA GLY A 40 -9.97 26.01 -32.35
C GLY A 40 -8.79 26.99 -32.23
N SER A 41 -8.80 27.93 -31.29
CA SER A 41 -7.68 28.84 -31.04
C SER A 41 -6.60 28.18 -30.16
N PRO A 42 -5.31 28.52 -30.33
CA PRO A 42 -4.28 28.08 -29.40
C PRO A 42 -4.55 28.64 -28.01
N ARG A 43 -4.65 27.76 -27.00
CA ARG A 43 -4.73 28.18 -25.58
C ARG A 43 -3.60 29.18 -25.27
N SER A 44 -3.88 30.21 -24.47
CA SER A 44 -2.82 31.07 -23.92
C SER A 44 -1.86 30.26 -23.04
N GLY A 45 -0.61 30.72 -22.90
CA GLY A 45 0.40 30.04 -22.07
C GLY A 45 -0.02 29.88 -20.61
N SER A 46 -0.71 30.88 -20.04
CA SER A 46 -1.26 30.82 -18.69
C SER A 46 -2.40 29.81 -18.57
N SER A 47 -3.30 29.76 -19.56
CA SER A 47 -4.40 28.78 -19.60
C SER A 47 -3.93 27.35 -19.77
N PHE A 48 -2.85 27.12 -20.55
CA PHE A 48 -2.18 25.83 -20.65
C PHE A 48 -1.60 25.42 -19.28
N ARG A 49 -0.74 26.24 -18.66
CA ARG A 49 -0.11 25.92 -17.37
C ARG A 49 -1.13 25.66 -16.27
N ARG A 50 -2.19 26.47 -16.21
CA ARG A 50 -3.27 26.31 -15.23
C ARG A 50 -4.00 24.98 -15.41
N LEU A 51 -4.31 24.59 -16.66
CA LEU A 51 -4.96 23.32 -16.92
C LEU A 51 -4.03 22.14 -16.59
N LEU A 52 -2.78 22.17 -17.06
CA LEU A 52 -1.78 21.15 -16.78
C LEU A 52 -1.60 20.94 -15.27
N GLY A 53 -1.35 22.02 -14.53
CA GLY A 53 -1.20 21.94 -13.08
C GLY A 53 -2.47 21.44 -12.36
N ARG A 54 -3.67 21.80 -12.85
CA ARG A 54 -4.92 21.26 -12.31
C ARG A 54 -5.02 19.75 -12.52
N ARG A 55 -4.71 19.26 -13.72
CA ARG A 55 -4.84 17.84 -14.07
C ARG A 55 -3.82 16.95 -13.37
N VAL A 56 -2.57 17.41 -13.26
CA VAL A 56 -1.53 16.72 -12.47
C VAL A 56 -1.95 16.59 -11.01
N ARG A 57 -2.38 17.70 -10.36
CA ARG A 57 -2.84 17.65 -8.96
C ARG A 57 -4.07 16.76 -8.76
N GLN A 58 -4.96 16.70 -9.74
CA GLN A 58 -6.12 15.80 -9.71
C GLN A 58 -5.68 14.33 -9.75
N ALA A 59 -4.76 13.98 -10.65
CA ALA A 59 -4.19 12.64 -10.73
C ALA A 59 -3.49 12.23 -9.42
N GLU A 60 -2.63 13.09 -8.88
CA GLU A 60 -1.95 12.84 -7.60
C GLU A 60 -2.91 12.71 -6.42
N THR A 61 -4.01 13.45 -6.43
CA THR A 61 -5.04 13.35 -5.38
C THR A 61 -5.86 12.08 -5.51
N ALA A 62 -6.20 11.69 -6.75
CA ALA A 62 -6.90 10.45 -7.05
C ALA A 62 -6.06 9.22 -6.67
N ASP A 63 -4.78 9.20 -7.01
CA ASP A 63 -3.88 8.10 -6.62
C ASP A 63 -3.76 7.99 -5.10
N ARG A 64 -3.54 9.11 -4.39
CA ARG A 64 -3.52 9.11 -2.92
C ARG A 64 -4.86 8.64 -2.33
N ALA A 65 -6.00 9.01 -2.91
CA ALA A 65 -7.30 8.55 -2.46
C ALA A 65 -7.50 7.06 -2.71
N ALA A 66 -7.10 6.56 -3.89
CA ALA A 66 -7.14 5.14 -4.22
C ALA A 66 -6.23 4.31 -3.30
N ALA A 67 -5.01 4.78 -3.02
CA ALA A 67 -4.09 4.16 -2.07
C ALA A 67 -4.69 4.11 -0.65
N ARG A 68 -5.30 5.20 -0.19
CA ARG A 68 -6.04 5.24 1.09
C ARG A 68 -7.21 4.26 1.11
N ALA A 69 -8.02 4.23 0.06
CA ALA A 69 -9.16 3.31 -0.05
C ALA A 69 -8.70 1.85 -0.01
N ARG A 70 -7.66 1.49 -0.79
CA ARG A 70 -7.03 0.15 -0.76
C ARG A 70 -6.56 -0.21 0.65
N ARG A 71 -5.89 0.71 1.35
CA ARG A 71 -5.46 0.51 2.74
C ARG A 71 -6.64 0.30 3.68
N THR A 72 -7.67 1.13 3.60
CA THR A 72 -8.88 1.03 4.43
C THR A 72 -9.58 -0.31 4.20
N THR A 73 -9.78 -0.72 2.95
CA THR A 73 -10.37 -2.01 2.61
C THR A 73 -9.54 -3.18 3.14
N ALA A 74 -8.21 -3.13 2.98
CA ALA A 74 -7.32 -4.18 3.50
C ALA A 74 -7.38 -4.29 5.04
N ILE A 75 -7.40 -3.16 5.75
CA ILE A 75 -7.53 -3.13 7.21
C ILE A 75 -8.93 -3.59 7.66
N ALA A 76 -9.97 -3.27 6.90
CA ALA A 76 -11.32 -3.75 7.16
C ALA A 76 -11.42 -5.28 7.01
N GLY A 77 -10.70 -5.86 6.05
CA GLY A 77 -10.60 -7.31 5.82
C GLY A 77 -9.67 -8.07 6.78
N ARG A 78 -9.18 -7.43 7.86
CA ARG A 78 -8.36 -8.10 8.88
C ARG A 78 -9.12 -9.26 9.52
N GLY A 79 -8.42 -10.32 9.90
CA GLY A 79 -9.03 -11.52 10.46
C GLY A 79 -7.99 -12.50 10.98
N SER A 80 -8.47 -13.55 11.64
CA SER A 80 -7.65 -14.65 12.15
C SER A 80 -8.34 -15.97 11.84
N TRP A 81 -7.58 -16.94 11.34
CA TRP A 81 -8.10 -18.27 11.01
C TRP A 81 -7.06 -19.33 11.33
N ALA A 82 -7.54 -20.48 11.81
CA ALA A 82 -6.71 -21.65 12.08
C ALA A 82 -7.13 -22.81 11.18
N ARG A 83 -6.17 -23.63 10.77
CA ARG A 83 -6.39 -24.88 10.05
C ARG A 83 -5.58 -25.98 10.73
N ALA A 84 -6.26 -27.04 11.16
CA ALA A 84 -5.60 -28.25 11.61
C ALA A 84 -5.06 -29.04 10.40
N GLY A 85 -3.84 -29.54 10.52
CA GLY A 85 -3.22 -30.51 9.61
C GLY A 85 -3.51 -31.95 10.05
N GLN A 86 -3.45 -32.88 9.11
CA GLN A 86 -3.72 -34.31 9.37
C GLN A 86 -2.52 -35.05 9.97
N ASP A 87 -1.34 -34.43 9.94
CA ASP A 87 -0.06 -34.95 10.43
C ASP A 87 0.26 -34.49 11.86
N GLY A 88 -0.75 -33.98 12.59
CA GLY A 88 -0.57 -33.42 13.92
C GLY A 88 -0.01 -31.99 13.92
N THR A 89 0.18 -31.36 12.75
CA THR A 89 0.51 -29.94 12.65
C THR A 89 -0.72 -29.06 12.53
N GLY A 90 -0.53 -27.74 12.55
CA GLY A 90 -1.60 -26.79 12.28
C GLY A 90 -1.02 -25.44 11.84
N SER A 91 -1.83 -24.64 11.16
CA SER A 91 -1.48 -23.27 10.81
C SER A 91 -2.44 -22.28 11.45
N LEU A 92 -1.89 -21.17 11.90
CA LEU A 92 -2.62 -19.98 12.32
C LEU A 92 -2.19 -18.85 11.41
N THR A 93 -3.15 -18.14 10.84
CA THR A 93 -2.86 -16.92 10.07
C THR A 93 -3.62 -15.75 10.66
N VAL A 94 -2.89 -14.67 10.89
CA VAL A 94 -3.42 -13.41 11.41
C VAL A 94 -3.12 -12.31 10.40
N VAL A 95 -4.16 -11.64 9.92
CA VAL A 95 -4.05 -10.46 9.07
C VAL A 95 -4.43 -9.25 9.90
N GLY A 96 -3.60 -8.21 9.86
CA GLY A 96 -3.81 -6.98 10.60
C GLY A 96 -3.06 -5.81 9.99
N GLU A 97 -2.97 -4.70 10.74
CA GLU A 97 -2.15 -3.57 10.33
C GLU A 97 -0.68 -4.00 10.17
N ALA A 98 -0.05 -3.66 9.05
CA ALA A 98 1.33 -4.07 8.74
C ALA A 98 2.34 -3.73 9.84
N THR A 99 2.21 -2.57 10.48
CA THR A 99 3.07 -2.14 11.60
C THR A 99 2.89 -3.02 12.83
N ARG A 100 1.65 -3.40 13.17
CA ARG A 100 1.35 -4.32 14.28
C ARG A 100 1.87 -5.72 13.99
N VAL A 101 1.66 -6.23 12.78
CA VAL A 101 2.17 -7.54 12.34
C VAL A 101 3.70 -7.56 12.39
N ALA A 102 4.35 -6.52 11.86
CA ALA A 102 5.80 -6.39 11.91
C ALA A 102 6.33 -6.32 13.35
N GLY A 103 5.69 -5.53 14.22
CA GLY A 103 6.08 -5.44 15.63
C GLY A 103 5.96 -6.77 16.37
N ALA A 104 4.85 -7.49 16.17
CA ALA A 104 4.66 -8.83 16.74
C ALA A 104 5.72 -9.82 16.24
N TRP A 105 5.97 -9.84 14.92
CA TRP A 105 7.00 -10.67 14.31
C TRP A 105 8.40 -10.35 14.84
N SER A 106 8.79 -9.08 14.85
CA SER A 106 10.12 -8.65 15.30
C SER A 106 10.38 -9.00 16.77
N ARG A 107 9.39 -8.84 17.65
CA ARG A 107 9.52 -9.22 19.08
C ARG A 107 9.88 -10.70 19.21
N LEU A 108 9.19 -11.54 18.46
CA LEU A 108 9.36 -12.99 18.49
C LEU A 108 10.63 -13.45 17.78
N ASP A 109 10.94 -12.90 16.60
CA ASP A 109 12.17 -13.25 15.87
C ASP A 109 13.41 -12.91 16.71
N ASN A 110 13.39 -11.77 17.39
CA ASN A 110 14.47 -11.40 18.30
C ASN A 110 14.61 -12.37 19.48
N ALA A 111 13.48 -12.85 20.04
CA ALA A 111 13.52 -13.85 21.11
C ALA A 111 14.06 -15.21 20.61
N ALA A 112 13.62 -15.67 19.44
CA ALA A 112 14.09 -16.90 18.81
C ALA A 112 15.59 -16.84 18.51
N ARG A 113 16.09 -15.71 17.98
CA ARG A 113 17.52 -15.49 17.73
C ARG A 113 18.34 -15.48 19.00
N ARG A 114 17.85 -14.87 20.09
CA ARG A 114 18.52 -14.91 21.40
C ARG A 114 18.59 -16.33 21.95
N ALA A 115 17.49 -17.09 21.92
CA ALA A 115 17.48 -18.49 22.33
C ALA A 115 18.47 -19.32 21.51
N LYS A 116 18.50 -19.12 20.18
CA LYS A 116 19.44 -19.81 19.31
C LYS A 116 20.90 -19.47 19.63
N ALA A 117 21.20 -18.20 19.86
CA ALA A 117 22.53 -17.74 20.24
C ALA A 117 22.97 -18.28 21.62
N ALA A 118 22.02 -18.57 22.51
CA ALA A 118 22.27 -19.20 23.80
C ALA A 118 22.50 -20.72 23.73
N GLY A 119 22.54 -21.31 22.53
CA GLY A 119 22.87 -22.72 22.33
C GLY A 119 21.66 -23.66 22.23
N ASP A 120 20.44 -23.13 22.06
CA ASP A 120 19.27 -23.99 21.86
C ASP A 120 19.45 -24.87 20.61
N ALA A 121 19.25 -26.19 20.78
CA ALA A 121 19.47 -27.19 19.76
C ALA A 121 18.44 -27.08 18.60
N ARG A 122 17.23 -26.57 18.87
CA ARG A 122 16.17 -26.42 17.87
C ARG A 122 16.60 -25.51 16.73
N THR A 123 16.04 -25.75 15.55
CA THR A 123 16.22 -24.86 14.39
C THR A 123 15.58 -23.49 14.67
N LEU A 124 16.06 -22.44 14.00
CA LEU A 124 15.47 -21.11 14.15
C LEU A 124 13.98 -21.08 13.75
N GLY A 125 13.59 -21.91 12.77
CA GLY A 125 12.19 -22.07 12.36
C GLY A 125 11.32 -22.66 13.48
N GLN A 126 11.78 -23.75 14.12
CA GLN A 126 11.11 -24.35 15.27
C GLN A 126 10.99 -23.37 16.44
N LEU A 127 12.08 -22.66 16.78
CA LEU A 127 12.07 -21.67 17.85
C LEU A 127 11.05 -20.56 17.60
N ARG A 128 10.94 -20.07 16.37
CA ARG A 128 9.91 -19.09 16.02
C ARG A 128 8.51 -19.66 16.18
N SER A 129 8.27 -20.89 15.71
CA SER A 129 6.97 -21.56 15.83
C SER A 129 6.56 -21.72 17.30
N ASP A 130 7.42 -22.33 18.10
CA ASP A 130 7.16 -22.64 19.51
C ASP A 130 6.90 -21.35 20.30
N LEU A 131 7.79 -20.35 20.17
CA LEU A 131 7.61 -19.06 20.85
C LEU A 131 6.34 -18.32 20.43
N HIS A 132 5.84 -18.57 19.21
CA HIS A 132 4.61 -17.92 18.73
C HIS A 132 3.41 -18.51 19.43
N LEU A 133 3.37 -19.84 19.49
CA LEU A 133 2.32 -20.57 20.17
C LEU A 133 2.36 -20.31 21.68
N ASP A 134 3.54 -20.36 22.30
CA ASP A 134 3.72 -20.05 23.73
C ASP A 134 3.22 -18.63 24.06
N LEU A 135 3.58 -17.64 23.24
CA LEU A 135 3.13 -16.26 23.46
C LEU A 135 1.61 -16.11 23.33
N LEU A 136 0.98 -16.86 22.42
CA LEU A 136 -0.48 -16.83 22.24
C LEU A 136 -1.23 -17.58 23.33
N LEU A 137 -0.65 -18.66 23.87
CA LEU A 137 -1.24 -19.49 24.91
C LEU A 137 -1.09 -18.86 26.31
N VAL A 138 0.04 -18.22 26.58
CA VAL A 138 0.36 -17.62 27.89
C VAL A 138 0.13 -16.11 27.91
N GLY A 139 -0.08 -15.50 26.74
CA GLY A 139 -0.39 -14.07 26.63
C GLY A 139 -1.69 -13.72 27.36
N GLN A 140 -1.70 -12.57 28.04
CA GLN A 140 -2.91 -12.05 28.65
C GLN A 140 -3.82 -11.43 27.59
N LEU A 141 -5.06 -11.91 27.51
CA LEU A 141 -6.13 -11.24 26.78
C LEU A 141 -6.70 -10.13 27.67
N PRO A 142 -7.16 -9.00 27.09
CA PRO A 142 -7.88 -8.01 27.85
C PRO A 142 -9.09 -8.67 28.53
N ASP A 143 -9.30 -8.39 29.81
CA ASP A 143 -10.53 -8.79 30.49
C ASP A 143 -11.72 -8.17 29.73
N HIS A 144 -12.55 -9.00 29.13
CA HIS A 144 -13.85 -8.55 28.68
C HIS A 144 -14.71 -8.39 29.94
N PRO A 145 -15.31 -7.22 30.22
CA PRO A 145 -16.28 -7.12 31.29
C PRO A 145 -17.40 -8.12 30.94
N ASN A 146 -17.59 -9.12 31.80
CA ASN A 146 -18.77 -9.99 31.77
C ASN A 146 -19.99 -9.08 31.87
N THR A 147 -20.56 -8.69 30.73
CA THR A 147 -21.87 -8.07 30.71
C THR A 147 -22.85 -9.22 30.88
N GLY A 148 -23.00 -9.65 32.13
CA GLY A 148 -24.07 -10.56 32.52
C GLY A 148 -25.40 -9.87 32.22
N ALA A 149 -26.14 -10.43 31.27
CA ALA A 149 -27.56 -10.20 31.07
C ALA A 149 -28.30 -11.45 31.58
#